data_AF-A0A168JRR2-F1
#
_entry.id   AF-A0A168JRR2-F1
#
_cell.length_a   1.000
_cell.length_b   1.000
_cell.length_c   1.000
_cell.angle_alpha   90.00
_cell.angle_beta   90.00
_cell.angle_gamma   90.00
#
_symmetry.space_group_name_H-M   'P 1'
#
loop_
_entity.id
_entity.type
_entity.pdbx_description
1 polymer ?
#
loop_
_entity_poly.entity_id
_entity_poly.type
_entity_poly.pdbx_seq_one_letter_code
_entity_poly.pdbx_strand_id
1 'polypeptide(L)'
;MEKVQLARAHAARAEAEGAARLQLQQTQQQQDQQPRQRSQSTSQSPSPPTLAQAPRVQRSHIDLRHQPPSRGGTPPPYSGPSDPLSPSAPGQPSADDSYPHNGATAAKGFPRYPGLPKIDYRVYSPPLFKLSSDMTTLTSKAEYLSSNAAALVTLVRTQASVPPKPYIVVKGARGRKVDFEVKLNLMALLIPEDGRARMDYIRCVGHDEVAYRGGARPDVLPEVGEGGLDEWCRRFVEDPAGIKSFTLERVVANLDVGWIDGQLRSLLASLKYKGNVDVTFVVTHSKIVVQNPDKVNQFFTSVTSLFAGKNKYEVVKSVWPFASSRTGEPGRVCAVQTEETWWREWRGPIGHAIAQKRQGWVTVEDKLEAVMEGKGSNMAPVDWGPEFNA
;
A
#
# COMPACT_ATOMS: atom_id res chain seq x y z
N MET A 1 23.25 22.07 17.73
CA MET A 1 22.65 20.86 18.33
C MET A 1 22.63 19.67 17.36
N GLU A 2 22.26 19.84 16.08
CA GLU A 2 22.15 18.77 15.07
C GLU A 2 23.23 17.67 15.11
N LYS A 3 24.52 18.03 15.12
CA LYS A 3 25.63 17.04 15.12
C LYS A 3 25.54 16.01 16.26
N VAL A 4 24.96 16.38 17.41
CA VAL A 4 24.73 15.48 18.56
C VAL A 4 23.54 14.55 18.33
N GLN A 5 22.50 15.02 17.64
CA GLN A 5 21.35 14.18 17.24
C GLN A 5 21.76 13.19 16.14
N LEU A 6 22.55 13.61 15.17
CA LEU A 6 23.10 12.75 14.13
C LEU A 6 24.00 11.65 14.73
N ALA A 7 24.90 12.02 15.66
CA ALA A 7 25.74 11.05 16.37
C ALA A 7 24.93 10.00 17.16
N ARG A 8 23.86 10.44 17.85
CA ARG A 8 22.93 9.53 18.55
C ARG A 8 22.17 8.59 17.60
N ALA A 9 21.77 9.08 16.42
CA ALA A 9 21.13 8.25 15.40
C ALA A 9 22.06 7.16 14.84
N HIS A 10 23.34 7.48 14.64
CA HIS A 10 24.35 6.48 14.26
C HIS A 10 24.64 5.46 15.37
N ALA A 11 24.73 5.90 16.64
CA ALA A 11 24.93 5.00 17.78
C ALA A 11 23.79 3.99 17.92
N ALA A 12 22.53 4.47 17.96
CA ALA A 12 21.35 3.61 18.08
C ALA A 12 21.22 2.61 16.91
N ARG A 13 21.68 2.98 15.70
CA ARG A 13 21.73 2.08 14.56
C ARG A 13 22.80 0.99 14.71
N ALA A 14 23.99 1.34 15.20
CA ALA A 14 25.06 0.37 15.46
C ALA A 14 24.67 -0.64 16.56
N GLU A 15 23.97 -0.18 17.60
CA GLU A 15 23.41 -1.05 18.66
C GLU A 15 22.35 -2.01 18.09
N ALA A 16 21.45 -1.54 17.23
CA ALA A 16 20.45 -2.40 16.58
C ALA A 16 21.08 -3.45 15.64
N GLU A 17 22.09 -3.07 14.85
CA GLU A 17 22.82 -3.99 13.96
C GLU A 17 23.65 -5.01 14.76
N GLY A 18 24.16 -4.63 15.94
CA GLY A 18 24.80 -5.54 16.90
C GLY A 18 23.84 -6.54 17.55
N ALA A 19 22.67 -6.07 18.01
CA ALA A 19 21.64 -6.91 18.61
C ALA A 19 21.10 -7.95 17.60
N ALA A 20 20.88 -7.56 16.34
CA ALA A 20 20.44 -8.47 15.28
C ALA A 20 21.47 -9.60 15.01
N ARG A 21 22.77 -9.29 15.04
CA ARG A 21 23.84 -10.29 14.91
C ARG A 21 23.87 -11.29 16.08
N LEU A 22 23.72 -10.80 17.32
CA LEU A 22 23.62 -11.66 18.51
C LEU A 22 22.41 -12.60 18.42
N GLN A 23 21.26 -12.09 17.98
CA GLN A 23 20.04 -12.88 17.86
C GLN A 23 20.18 -13.98 16.79
N LEU A 24 20.75 -13.68 15.63
CA LEU A 24 21.07 -14.67 14.59
C LEU A 24 22.03 -15.76 15.12
N GLN A 25 23.07 -15.38 15.86
CA GLN A 25 24.04 -16.33 16.41
C GLN A 25 23.41 -17.26 17.47
N GLN A 26 22.48 -16.77 18.29
CA GLN A 26 21.71 -17.60 19.22
C GLN A 26 20.75 -18.55 18.50
N THR A 27 20.05 -18.10 17.45
CA THR A 27 19.19 -18.98 16.64
C THR A 27 19.98 -20.10 15.97
N GLN A 28 21.19 -19.81 15.48
CA GLN A 28 22.05 -20.81 14.85
C GLN A 28 22.57 -21.85 15.86
N GLN A 29 23.01 -21.41 17.05
CA GLN A 29 23.40 -22.32 18.14
C GLN A 29 22.25 -23.21 18.65
N GLN A 30 20.99 -22.78 18.54
CA GLN A 30 19.83 -23.62 18.89
C GLN A 30 19.53 -24.70 17.83
N GLN A 31 19.91 -24.51 16.57
CA GLN A 31 19.74 -25.53 15.52
C GLN A 31 20.76 -26.66 15.65
N ASP A 32 22.01 -26.36 16.03
CA ASP A 32 23.07 -27.37 16.21
C ASP A 32 22.89 -28.28 17.44
N GLN A 33 21.94 -27.97 18.34
CA GLN A 33 21.69 -28.76 19.56
C GLN A 33 20.54 -29.77 19.47
N GLN A 34 19.86 -29.93 18.33
CA GLN A 34 18.84 -30.98 18.18
C GLN A 34 19.46 -32.35 17.84
N PRO A 35 19.28 -33.40 18.67
CA PRO A 35 19.87 -34.72 18.42
C PRO A 35 19.22 -35.43 17.22
N ARG A 36 20.05 -35.90 16.28
CA ARG A 36 19.61 -36.77 15.18
C ARG A 36 19.20 -38.15 15.69
N GLN A 37 17.92 -38.38 15.97
CA GLN A 37 17.40 -39.74 16.08
C GLN A 37 17.26 -40.35 14.67
N ARG A 38 18.03 -41.41 14.40
CA ARG A 38 18.01 -42.17 13.14
C ARG A 38 18.19 -43.66 13.40
N SER A 39 17.07 -44.39 13.41
CA SER A 39 16.98 -45.86 13.39
C SER A 39 16.07 -46.23 12.21
N GLN A 40 16.51 -46.96 11.17
CA GLN A 40 17.09 -48.31 11.10
C GLN A 40 16.10 -49.45 11.40
N SER A 41 15.60 -50.08 10.33
CA SER A 41 15.28 -51.52 10.30
C SER A 41 15.19 -52.06 8.85
N THR A 42 16.34 -52.44 8.31
CA THR A 42 16.45 -53.58 7.37
C THR A 42 15.99 -54.87 8.07
N SER A 43 15.61 -55.99 7.42
CA SER A 43 15.53 -56.40 6.01
C SER A 43 14.88 -57.79 5.91
N GLN A 44 14.32 -58.17 4.75
CA GLN A 44 14.27 -59.59 4.33
C GLN A 44 14.05 -59.74 2.80
N SER A 45 14.40 -60.91 2.25
CA SER A 45 14.57 -61.18 0.81
C SER A 45 13.61 -62.27 0.29
N PRO A 46 13.40 -62.41 -1.04
CA PRO A 46 12.24 -63.12 -1.61
C PRO A 46 12.51 -64.55 -2.13
N SER A 47 11.42 -65.28 -2.44
CA SER A 47 11.39 -66.43 -3.37
C SER A 47 10.00 -66.59 -4.06
N PRO A 48 9.93 -67.10 -5.32
CA PRO A 48 8.70 -67.35 -6.12
C PRO A 48 8.19 -68.81 -5.96
N PRO A 49 7.16 -69.33 -6.69
CA PRO A 49 6.38 -68.82 -7.86
C PRO A 49 4.84 -68.74 -7.55
N THR A 50 3.80 -68.89 -8.41
CA THR A 50 3.61 -69.50 -9.76
C THR A 50 2.35 -68.97 -10.50
N LEU A 51 2.17 -69.43 -11.75
CA LEU A 51 1.04 -69.26 -12.70
C LEU A 51 -0.40 -69.26 -12.13
N ALA A 52 -1.28 -68.40 -12.66
CA ALA A 52 -2.39 -68.81 -13.56
C ALA A 52 -3.25 -67.65 -14.13
N GLN A 53 -3.60 -67.76 -15.42
CA GLN A 53 -4.86 -67.35 -16.10
C GLN A 53 -5.52 -65.97 -15.85
N ALA A 54 -5.65 -65.20 -16.94
CA ALA A 54 -6.86 -64.39 -17.21
C ALA A 54 -7.90 -65.26 -17.95
N PRO A 55 -9.21 -64.93 -17.91
CA PRO A 55 -9.74 -64.16 -19.06
C PRO A 55 -10.96 -63.23 -18.81
N ARG A 56 -11.00 -62.15 -19.61
CA ARG A 56 -12.16 -61.66 -20.40
C ARG A 56 -13.47 -61.20 -19.70
N VAL A 57 -13.60 -59.87 -19.62
CA VAL A 57 -14.77 -59.02 -20.01
C VAL A 57 -16.17 -59.38 -19.49
N GLN A 58 -16.78 -58.42 -18.77
CA GLN A 58 -18.19 -58.10 -18.98
C GLN A 58 -18.46 -56.59 -18.83
N ARG A 59 -19.40 -56.06 -19.64
CA ARG A 59 -19.91 -54.67 -19.53
C ARG A 59 -21.06 -54.63 -18.52
N SER A 60 -21.17 -53.53 -17.79
CA SER A 60 -22.43 -53.10 -17.16
C SER A 60 -22.61 -51.58 -17.31
N HIS A 61 -23.80 -51.16 -17.74
CA HIS A 61 -24.26 -49.77 -17.68
C HIS A 61 -24.64 -49.42 -16.23
N ILE A 62 -24.32 -48.21 -15.77
CA ILE A 62 -25.03 -47.52 -14.68
C ILE A 62 -25.21 -46.03 -15.07
N ASP A 63 -26.30 -45.44 -14.61
CA ASP A 63 -26.94 -44.21 -15.09
C ASP A 63 -26.14 -42.90 -15.08
N LEU A 64 -26.52 -42.04 -16.03
CA LEU A 64 -26.42 -40.58 -15.91
C LEU A 64 -27.51 -40.06 -14.95
N ARG A 65 -27.12 -39.58 -13.76
CA ARG A 65 -27.95 -38.67 -12.95
C ARG A 65 -27.16 -37.46 -12.50
N HIS A 66 -27.80 -36.28 -12.54
CA HIS A 66 -27.20 -35.01 -12.16
C HIS A 66 -27.11 -34.87 -10.62
N GLN A 67 -25.95 -34.44 -10.12
CA GLN A 67 -25.86 -33.61 -8.92
C GLN A 67 -24.56 -32.78 -8.97
N PRO A 68 -24.62 -31.45 -8.77
CA PRO A 68 -23.42 -30.61 -8.76
C PRO A 68 -22.76 -30.60 -7.37
N PRO A 69 -21.42 -30.64 -7.27
CA PRO A 69 -20.73 -30.42 -6.00
C PRO A 69 -20.78 -28.94 -5.62
N SER A 70 -21.46 -28.61 -4.52
CA SER A 70 -21.50 -27.27 -3.96
C SER A 70 -20.12 -26.85 -3.43
N ARG A 71 -19.54 -25.80 -4.02
CA ARG A 71 -18.39 -25.07 -3.46
C ARG A 71 -18.80 -23.61 -3.24
N GLY A 72 -19.16 -23.29 -2.00
CA GLY A 72 -19.47 -21.93 -1.58
C GLY A 72 -18.20 -21.08 -1.52
N GLY A 73 -17.81 -20.49 -2.65
CA GLY A 73 -16.86 -19.38 -2.69
C GLY A 73 -17.60 -18.05 -2.65
N THR A 74 -18.02 -17.61 -1.47
CA THR A 74 -18.55 -16.25 -1.31
C THR A 74 -17.42 -15.24 -1.54
N PRO A 75 -17.59 -14.23 -2.42
CA PRO A 75 -16.62 -13.15 -2.53
C PRO A 75 -16.59 -12.35 -1.20
N PRO A 76 -15.44 -11.75 -0.83
CA PRO A 76 -15.35 -10.97 0.39
C PRO A 76 -16.29 -9.75 0.35
N PRO A 77 -16.84 -9.32 1.50
CA PRO A 77 -17.86 -8.26 1.55
C PRO A 77 -17.29 -6.93 1.05
N TYR A 78 -17.72 -6.54 -0.15
CA TYR A 78 -17.36 -5.29 -0.82
C TYR A 78 -18.34 -4.19 -0.44
N SER A 79 -17.86 -3.12 0.20
CA SER A 79 -18.64 -1.89 0.35
C SER A 79 -18.60 -1.09 -0.96
N GLY A 80 -19.76 -0.57 -1.39
CA GLY A 80 -19.88 0.30 -2.56
C GLY A 80 -19.03 1.58 -2.48
N PRO A 81 -18.96 2.38 -3.57
CA PRO A 81 -18.07 3.53 -3.67
C PRO A 81 -18.27 4.53 -2.52
N SER A 82 -17.16 5.09 -2.03
CA SER A 82 -17.06 5.82 -0.76
C SER A 82 -17.79 7.17 -0.68
N ASP A 83 -18.46 7.63 -1.74
CA ASP A 83 -19.01 8.99 -1.84
C ASP A 83 -20.50 9.05 -1.44
N PRO A 84 -20.90 9.89 -0.45
CA PRO A 84 -22.27 9.98 0.04
C PRO A 84 -23.19 10.87 -0.85
N LEU A 85 -22.90 10.98 -2.14
CA LEU A 85 -23.54 11.93 -3.06
C LEU A 85 -23.85 11.31 -4.43
N SER A 86 -24.95 10.55 -4.51
CA SER A 86 -25.54 10.09 -5.78
C SER A 86 -26.66 11.03 -6.24
N PRO A 87 -26.50 11.79 -7.34
CA PRO A 87 -27.61 12.50 -7.98
C PRO A 87 -28.44 11.55 -8.86
N SER A 88 -29.73 11.86 -9.00
CA SER A 88 -30.69 11.09 -9.78
C SER A 88 -30.50 11.18 -11.31
N ALA A 89 -31.38 10.48 -12.05
CA ALA A 89 -31.41 10.33 -13.51
C ALA A 89 -31.34 11.67 -14.32
N PRO A 90 -30.86 11.62 -15.58
CA PRO A 90 -30.53 12.83 -16.35
C PRO A 90 -31.76 13.57 -16.91
N GLY A 91 -31.78 14.89 -16.74
CA GLY A 91 -32.60 15.83 -17.51
C GLY A 91 -31.80 16.45 -18.66
N GLN A 92 -32.50 16.95 -19.69
CA GLN A 92 -31.90 17.54 -20.90
C GLN A 92 -31.33 18.96 -20.64
N PRO A 93 -30.37 19.43 -21.45
CA PRO A 93 -29.84 20.79 -21.35
C PRO A 93 -30.76 21.83 -22.00
N SER A 94 -30.78 23.03 -21.43
CA SER A 94 -31.26 24.28 -22.05
C SER A 94 -30.13 25.30 -22.04
N ALA A 95 -30.06 26.15 -23.07
CA ALA A 95 -29.04 27.20 -23.22
C ALA A 95 -29.59 28.58 -22.80
N ASP A 96 -28.66 29.51 -22.56
CA ASP A 96 -28.86 30.88 -22.03
C ASP A 96 -29.55 30.93 -20.65
N ASP A 97 -29.07 31.72 -19.67
CA ASP A 97 -28.91 33.17 -19.78
C ASP A 97 -27.72 33.72 -18.94
N SER A 98 -27.52 35.04 -18.98
CA SER A 98 -26.35 35.74 -18.44
C SER A 98 -26.59 36.47 -17.11
N TYR A 99 -25.49 36.67 -16.36
CA TYR A 99 -25.36 37.47 -15.12
C TYR A 99 -25.93 36.88 -13.80
N PRO A 100 -25.37 37.28 -12.63
CA PRO A 100 -25.39 36.42 -11.44
C PRO A 100 -26.57 36.69 -10.49
N HIS A 101 -27.40 35.67 -10.26
CA HIS A 101 -28.36 35.69 -9.15
C HIS A 101 -27.75 35.14 -7.86
N ASN A 102 -27.52 36.02 -6.88
CA ASN A 102 -26.97 35.69 -5.57
C ASN A 102 -28.05 35.11 -4.65
N GLY A 103 -28.41 33.84 -4.83
CA GLY A 103 -29.66 33.29 -4.29
C GLY A 103 -29.74 31.78 -4.05
N ALA A 104 -28.63 31.07 -3.80
CA ALA A 104 -28.68 29.67 -3.40
C ALA A 104 -27.59 29.30 -2.38
N THR A 105 -27.98 28.74 -1.24
CA THR A 105 -27.06 28.04 -0.32
C THR A 105 -26.73 26.65 -0.87
N ALA A 106 -26.08 26.61 -2.03
CA ALA A 106 -25.46 25.39 -2.53
C ALA A 106 -24.51 24.85 -1.45
N ALA A 107 -24.59 23.55 -1.14
CA ALA A 107 -23.71 22.92 -0.17
C ALA A 107 -22.25 23.18 -0.57
N LYS A 108 -21.52 23.94 0.25
CA LYS A 108 -20.15 24.40 -0.09
C LYS A 108 -19.22 23.20 -0.18
N GLY A 109 -19.02 22.72 -1.40
CA GLY A 109 -18.04 21.69 -1.72
C GLY A 109 -16.64 22.08 -1.27
N PHE A 110 -15.78 21.08 -1.08
CA PHE A 110 -14.38 21.32 -0.73
C PHE A 110 -13.68 22.18 -1.81
N PRO A 111 -12.66 22.98 -1.44
CA PRO A 111 -11.91 23.79 -2.39
C PRO A 111 -11.34 22.94 -3.53
N ARG A 112 -11.65 23.31 -4.77
CA ARG A 112 -11.09 22.69 -5.98
C ARG A 112 -9.88 23.49 -6.44
N TYR A 113 -8.79 22.80 -6.75
CA TYR A 113 -7.54 23.40 -7.21
C TYR A 113 -7.31 22.97 -8.67
N PRO A 114 -7.23 23.90 -9.64
CA PRO A 114 -6.92 23.56 -11.03
C PRO A 114 -5.59 22.80 -11.15
N GLY A 115 -5.54 21.81 -12.04
CA GLY A 115 -4.36 20.95 -12.24
C GLY A 115 -4.11 19.92 -11.12
N LEU A 116 -4.92 19.88 -10.06
CA LEU A 116 -4.86 18.85 -9.01
C LEU A 116 -6.09 17.93 -9.04
N PRO A 117 -5.96 16.66 -8.64
CA PRO A 117 -7.08 15.73 -8.51
C PRO A 117 -8.24 16.27 -7.65
N LYS A 118 -9.47 15.92 -8.03
CA LYS A 118 -10.72 16.49 -7.50
C LYS A 118 -11.14 15.86 -6.15
N ILE A 119 -10.30 15.99 -5.11
CA ILE A 119 -10.50 15.42 -3.76
C ILE A 119 -10.47 16.47 -2.64
N ASP A 120 -11.04 16.13 -1.47
CA ASP A 120 -10.98 17.00 -0.29
C ASP A 120 -9.62 16.90 0.43
N TYR A 121 -8.70 17.78 0.05
CA TYR A 121 -7.36 17.86 0.64
C TYR A 121 -7.34 18.11 2.16
N ARG A 122 -8.45 18.57 2.77
CA ARG A 122 -8.54 18.76 4.24
C ARG A 122 -8.47 17.43 4.98
N VAL A 123 -8.83 16.32 4.33
CA VAL A 123 -8.76 14.96 4.89
C VAL A 123 -7.32 14.52 5.22
N TYR A 124 -6.30 15.12 4.61
CA TYR A 124 -4.88 14.88 4.95
C TYR A 124 -4.39 15.67 6.18
N SER A 125 -5.13 16.68 6.64
CA SER A 125 -4.80 17.45 7.85
C SER A 125 -6.05 17.63 8.74
N PRO A 126 -6.65 16.53 9.23
CA PRO A 126 -7.85 16.58 10.05
C PRO A 126 -7.54 17.12 11.46
N PRO A 127 -8.46 17.86 12.10
CA PRO A 127 -8.24 18.40 13.44
C PRO A 127 -7.84 17.33 14.47
N LEU A 128 -6.95 17.69 15.39
CA LEU A 128 -6.40 16.83 16.46
C LEU A 128 -5.50 15.66 15.98
N PHE A 129 -5.22 15.53 14.68
CA PHE A 129 -4.18 14.62 14.17
C PHE A 129 -2.81 15.30 14.05
N LYS A 130 -1.76 14.49 14.10
CA LYS A 130 -0.38 14.88 13.78
C LYS A 130 0.18 13.95 12.72
N LEU A 131 0.76 14.51 11.67
CA LEU A 131 1.49 13.76 10.65
C LEU A 131 2.91 13.45 11.16
N SER A 132 3.38 12.22 10.94
CA SER A 132 4.74 11.79 11.25
C SER A 132 5.78 12.46 10.33
N SER A 133 7.04 12.53 10.78
CA SER A 133 8.12 13.25 10.08
C SER A 133 8.54 12.61 8.74
N ASP A 134 8.24 11.33 8.54
CA ASP A 134 8.38 10.59 7.28
C ASP A 134 7.17 10.78 6.34
N MET A 135 6.16 11.56 6.76
CA MET A 135 4.89 11.80 6.07
C MET A 135 4.05 10.54 5.83
N THR A 136 4.28 9.42 6.52
CA THR A 136 3.49 8.19 6.31
C THR A 136 2.19 8.15 7.12
N THR A 137 2.21 8.63 8.36
CA THR A 137 1.24 8.26 9.40
C THR A 137 0.58 9.46 10.06
N LEU A 138 -0.74 9.58 9.92
CA LEU A 138 -1.57 10.52 10.68
C LEU A 138 -1.99 9.88 12.01
N THR A 139 -1.58 10.44 13.15
CA THR A 139 -1.90 9.91 14.49
C THR A 139 -2.77 10.86 15.30
N SER A 140 -3.82 10.36 15.96
CA SER A 140 -4.63 11.10 16.95
C SER A 140 -4.77 10.34 18.27
N LYS A 141 -4.97 11.10 19.35
CA LYS A 141 -5.35 10.63 20.70
C LYS A 141 -6.69 11.22 21.17
N ALA A 142 -7.51 11.75 20.27
CA ALA A 142 -8.77 12.41 20.62
C ALA A 142 -9.78 11.40 21.19
N GLU A 143 -10.19 11.58 22.45
CA GLU A 143 -10.91 10.55 23.22
C GLU A 143 -12.19 10.03 22.53
N TYR A 144 -12.96 10.92 21.91
CA TYR A 144 -14.21 10.58 21.23
C TYR A 144 -14.06 9.53 20.12
N LEU A 145 -12.88 9.43 19.48
CA LEU A 145 -12.58 8.41 18.47
C LEU A 145 -12.30 7.02 19.09
N SER A 146 -12.10 6.96 20.41
CA SER A 146 -11.88 5.73 21.19
C SER A 146 -13.03 5.37 22.14
N SER A 147 -14.04 6.24 22.25
CA SER A 147 -15.25 6.05 23.07
C SER A 147 -16.57 6.08 22.28
N ASN A 148 -16.58 6.50 21.00
CA ASN A 148 -17.76 6.50 20.15
C ASN A 148 -17.48 5.78 18.82
N ALA A 149 -18.12 4.61 18.62
CA ALA A 149 -17.90 3.78 17.45
C ALA A 149 -18.39 4.44 16.15
N ALA A 150 -19.52 5.14 16.17
CA ALA A 150 -20.05 5.83 15.00
C ALA A 150 -19.14 6.98 14.54
N ALA A 151 -18.51 7.69 15.50
CA ALA A 151 -17.51 8.72 15.19
C ALA A 151 -16.25 8.13 14.54
N LEU A 152 -15.79 6.95 15.00
CA LEU A 152 -14.68 6.23 14.39
C LEU A 152 -15.02 5.69 13.00
N VAL A 153 -16.20 5.09 12.80
CA VAL A 153 -16.69 4.65 11.49
C VAL A 153 -16.74 5.82 10.51
N THR A 154 -17.26 6.97 10.95
CA THR A 154 -17.32 8.19 10.15
C THR A 154 -15.92 8.64 9.74
N LEU A 155 -14.99 8.73 10.70
CA LEU A 155 -13.59 9.04 10.42
C LEU A 155 -12.98 8.06 9.42
N VAL A 156 -13.18 6.75 9.59
CA VAL A 156 -12.59 5.74 8.70
C VAL A 156 -13.14 5.87 7.28
N ARG A 157 -14.46 6.07 7.11
CA ARG A 157 -15.08 6.33 5.79
C ARG A 157 -14.56 7.64 5.16
N THR A 158 -14.45 8.73 5.93
CA THR A 158 -13.86 9.99 5.45
C THR A 158 -12.38 9.87 5.11
N GLN A 159 -11.58 9.14 5.89
CA GLN A 159 -10.16 8.93 5.59
C GLN A 159 -9.96 7.99 4.40
N ALA A 160 -10.85 7.02 4.21
CA ALA A 160 -10.83 6.13 3.05
C ALA A 160 -11.21 6.83 1.74
N SER A 161 -11.90 7.98 1.78
CA SER A 161 -12.36 8.69 0.56
C SER A 161 -11.28 9.53 -0.14
N VAL A 162 -10.02 9.51 0.34
CA VAL A 162 -8.85 10.09 -0.36
C VAL A 162 -7.71 9.07 -0.46
N PRO A 163 -6.91 9.07 -1.54
CA PRO A 163 -5.83 8.11 -1.74
C PRO A 163 -4.64 8.39 -0.81
N PRO A 164 -3.69 7.44 -0.70
CA PRO A 164 -2.35 7.79 -0.28
C PRO A 164 -1.63 8.56 -1.41
N LYS A 165 -0.45 9.12 -1.14
CA LYS A 165 0.38 9.77 -2.16
C LYS A 165 1.55 8.85 -2.56
N PRO A 166 1.41 8.01 -3.59
CA PRO A 166 2.52 7.25 -4.18
C PRO A 166 3.42 8.15 -5.03
N TYR A 167 4.73 7.89 -4.99
CA TYR A 167 5.71 8.46 -5.90
C TYR A 167 6.88 7.52 -6.15
N ILE A 168 7.54 7.67 -7.29
CA ILE A 168 8.79 6.99 -7.62
C ILE A 168 9.96 7.86 -7.17
N VAL A 169 11.01 7.26 -6.61
CA VAL A 169 12.35 7.84 -6.47
C VAL A 169 13.28 7.08 -7.41
N VAL A 170 14.05 7.79 -8.23
CA VAL A 170 15.04 7.20 -9.15
C VAL A 170 16.40 7.83 -8.83
N LYS A 171 17.35 7.01 -8.38
CA LYS A 171 18.59 7.48 -7.77
C LYS A 171 19.80 6.81 -8.39
N GLY A 172 20.75 7.60 -8.85
CA GLY A 172 22.06 7.15 -9.32
C GLY A 172 23.15 7.53 -8.34
N ALA A 173 23.98 6.56 -7.94
CA ALA A 173 25.19 6.82 -7.18
C ALA A 173 26.42 6.07 -7.72
N ARG A 174 27.58 6.73 -7.72
CA ARG A 174 28.90 6.12 -7.95
C ARG A 174 29.73 6.25 -6.69
N GLY A 175 30.08 5.11 -6.10
CA GLY A 175 30.68 5.06 -4.77
C GLY A 175 29.83 5.81 -3.74
N ARG A 176 30.38 6.87 -3.15
CA ARG A 176 29.69 7.71 -2.15
C ARG A 176 28.97 8.93 -2.74
N LYS A 177 29.12 9.20 -4.04
CA LYS A 177 28.54 10.37 -4.71
C LYS A 177 27.18 10.01 -5.30
N VAL A 178 26.13 10.74 -4.91
CA VAL A 178 24.85 10.76 -5.64
C VAL A 178 25.01 11.66 -6.86
N ASP A 179 24.79 11.10 -8.05
CA ASP A 179 24.83 11.87 -9.32
C ASP A 179 23.47 12.49 -9.64
N PHE A 180 22.36 11.84 -9.28
CA PHE A 180 21.00 12.35 -9.40
C PHE A 180 20.06 11.64 -8.41
N GLU A 181 18.97 12.31 -8.03
CA GLU A 181 17.88 11.74 -7.24
C GLU A 181 16.56 12.42 -7.64
N VAL A 182 15.88 11.87 -8.65
CA VAL A 182 14.65 12.45 -9.22
C VAL A 182 13.39 11.77 -8.67
N LYS A 183 12.32 12.54 -8.48
CA LYS A 183 11.10 12.10 -7.78
C LYS A 183 9.85 12.42 -8.60
N LEU A 184 8.95 11.43 -8.77
CA LEU A 184 7.78 11.54 -9.66
C LEU A 184 6.50 11.15 -8.94
N ASN A 185 5.56 12.09 -8.83
CA ASN A 185 4.26 11.87 -8.18
C ASN A 185 3.33 11.02 -9.06
N LEU A 186 2.80 9.92 -8.51
CA LEU A 186 1.88 9.04 -9.21
C LEU A 186 0.41 9.20 -8.76
N MET A 187 0.12 10.05 -7.76
CA MET A 187 -1.23 10.15 -7.16
C MET A 187 -2.34 10.53 -8.16
N ALA A 188 -2.01 11.27 -9.23
CA ALA A 188 -2.97 11.63 -10.27
C ALA A 188 -3.52 10.42 -11.04
N LEU A 189 -2.79 9.31 -11.07
CA LEU A 189 -3.17 8.07 -11.77
C LEU A 189 -4.17 7.20 -10.98
N LEU A 190 -4.50 7.60 -9.74
CA LEU A 190 -5.48 6.94 -8.86
C LEU A 190 -6.87 7.61 -8.90
N ILE A 191 -6.99 8.80 -9.52
CA ILE A 191 -8.21 9.60 -9.49
C ILE A 191 -8.57 10.04 -10.92
N PRO A 192 -9.55 9.39 -11.58
CA PRO A 192 -10.04 9.83 -12.87
C PRO A 192 -10.75 11.18 -12.76
N GLU A 193 -10.57 12.05 -13.76
CA GLU A 193 -11.09 13.41 -13.73
C GLU A 193 -12.63 13.47 -13.61
N ASP A 194 -13.34 12.52 -14.20
CA ASP A 194 -14.81 12.49 -14.17
C ASP A 194 -15.39 11.88 -12.89
N GLY A 195 -14.55 11.31 -12.02
CA GLY A 195 -14.94 10.63 -10.78
C GLY A 195 -15.71 9.31 -10.97
N ARG A 196 -16.49 9.16 -12.06
CA ARG A 196 -17.34 7.99 -12.34
C ARG A 196 -16.60 6.67 -12.53
N ALA A 197 -15.31 6.70 -12.87
CA ALA A 197 -14.45 5.53 -13.04
C ALA A 197 -13.53 5.27 -11.82
N ARG A 198 -13.78 5.93 -10.69
CA ARG A 198 -12.97 5.83 -9.48
C ARG A 198 -13.11 4.44 -8.85
N MET A 199 -11.98 3.84 -8.46
CA MET A 199 -11.87 2.40 -8.17
C MET A 199 -11.60 2.08 -6.68
N ASP A 200 -11.81 3.04 -5.77
CA ASP A 200 -11.51 2.84 -4.34
C ASP A 200 -12.59 2.04 -3.60
N TYR A 201 -12.15 1.29 -2.59
CA TYR A 201 -13.04 0.56 -1.70
C TYR A 201 -12.44 0.36 -0.31
N ILE A 202 -13.30 0.18 0.68
CA ILE A 202 -12.91 -0.28 2.01
C ILE A 202 -12.95 -1.81 2.04
N ARG A 203 -11.83 -2.43 2.39
CA ARG A 203 -11.70 -3.86 2.69
C ARG A 203 -11.47 -4.05 4.18
N CYS A 204 -12.31 -4.83 4.84
CA CYS A 204 -12.01 -5.38 6.15
C CYS A 204 -11.18 -6.69 6.00
N VAL A 205 -10.49 -7.07 7.07
CA VAL A 205 -9.79 -8.35 7.16
C VAL A 205 -10.77 -9.54 6.97
N GLY A 206 -10.36 -10.54 6.19
CA GLY A 206 -11.19 -11.73 5.89
C GLY A 206 -11.28 -12.76 7.03
N HIS A 207 -11.92 -13.91 6.77
CA HIS A 207 -11.99 -15.06 7.69
C HIS A 207 -10.58 -15.51 8.10
N ASP A 208 -9.79 -16.05 7.15
CA ASP A 208 -8.45 -16.61 7.39
C ASP A 208 -7.27 -15.62 7.31
N GLU A 209 -7.52 -14.30 7.18
CA GLU A 209 -6.43 -13.32 7.01
C GLU A 209 -5.81 -12.94 8.37
N VAL A 210 -4.56 -13.35 8.61
CA VAL A 210 -3.82 -13.03 9.85
C VAL A 210 -3.61 -11.51 9.98
N ALA A 211 -4.13 -10.91 11.05
CA ALA A 211 -4.01 -9.48 11.33
C ALA A 211 -4.05 -9.20 12.84
N TYR A 212 -3.68 -7.99 13.27
CA TYR A 212 -3.93 -7.57 14.65
C TYR A 212 -5.42 -7.25 14.83
N ARG A 213 -6.15 -8.07 15.62
CA ARG A 213 -7.62 -8.05 15.75
C ARG A 213 -8.11 -7.64 17.16
N GLY A 214 -7.33 -6.82 17.85
CA GLY A 214 -7.51 -6.48 19.26
C GLY A 214 -6.56 -7.20 20.22
N GLY A 215 -5.57 -7.94 19.70
CA GLY A 215 -4.50 -8.54 20.49
C GLY A 215 -3.18 -7.76 20.42
N ALA A 216 -2.25 -8.11 21.30
CA ALA A 216 -0.84 -7.68 21.21
C ALA A 216 -0.02 -8.48 20.17
N ARG A 217 -0.58 -9.58 19.63
CA ARG A 217 -0.05 -10.39 18.53
C ARG A 217 -1.09 -10.45 17.39
N PRO A 218 -0.68 -10.71 16.14
CA PRO A 218 -1.62 -10.94 15.04
C PRO A 218 -2.21 -12.35 15.10
N ASP A 219 -3.44 -12.50 14.63
CA ASP A 219 -4.27 -13.71 14.74
C ASP A 219 -5.30 -13.74 13.57
N VAL A 220 -5.99 -14.87 13.37
CA VAL A 220 -7.20 -14.98 12.53
C VAL A 220 -8.48 -14.76 13.32
N LEU A 221 -8.45 -14.91 14.65
CA LEU A 221 -9.58 -14.61 15.53
C LEU A 221 -9.40 -13.27 16.28
N PRO A 222 -10.50 -12.62 16.74
CA PRO A 222 -11.89 -12.95 16.44
C PRO A 222 -12.29 -12.57 15.01
N GLU A 223 -13.46 -13.07 14.60
CA GLU A 223 -14.13 -12.67 13.36
C GLU A 223 -15.28 -11.69 13.62
N VAL A 224 -15.74 -11.06 12.55
CA VAL A 224 -16.88 -10.12 12.54
C VAL A 224 -18.00 -10.49 11.58
N GLY A 225 -17.80 -11.50 10.70
CA GLY A 225 -18.74 -11.86 9.64
C GLY A 225 -19.18 -10.64 8.81
N GLU A 226 -20.49 -10.57 8.53
CA GLU A 226 -21.13 -9.44 7.84
C GLU A 226 -21.08 -8.11 8.61
N GLY A 227 -20.67 -8.10 9.89
CA GLY A 227 -20.58 -6.88 10.71
C GLY A 227 -19.51 -5.88 10.26
N GLY A 228 -18.55 -6.33 9.44
CA GLY A 228 -17.62 -5.47 8.69
C GLY A 228 -16.91 -4.38 9.51
N LEU A 229 -16.90 -3.16 8.97
CA LEU A 229 -16.22 -2.01 9.57
C LEU A 229 -16.84 -1.61 10.92
N ASP A 230 -18.16 -1.56 10.97
CA ASP A 230 -18.93 -1.01 12.09
C ASP A 230 -18.76 -1.90 13.34
N GLU A 231 -18.73 -3.22 13.17
CA GLU A 231 -18.39 -4.19 14.23
C GLU A 231 -16.92 -4.08 14.68
N TRP A 232 -15.97 -3.87 13.76
CA TRP A 232 -14.56 -3.64 14.14
C TRP A 232 -14.38 -2.36 14.96
N CYS A 233 -15.06 -1.28 14.58
CA CYS A 233 -15.06 -0.03 15.35
C CYS A 233 -15.76 -0.18 16.71
N ARG A 234 -16.86 -0.95 16.79
CA ARG A 234 -17.54 -1.28 18.06
C ARG A 234 -16.59 -2.03 19.01
N ARG A 235 -15.95 -3.10 18.54
CA ARG A 235 -14.99 -3.89 19.33
C ARG A 235 -13.81 -3.06 19.82
N PHE A 236 -13.24 -2.21 18.98
CA PHE A 236 -12.16 -1.32 19.42
C PHE A 236 -12.62 -0.32 20.49
N VAL A 237 -13.85 0.18 20.44
CA VAL A 237 -14.38 1.07 21.50
C VAL A 237 -14.61 0.32 22.80
N GLU A 238 -15.18 -0.89 22.74
CA GLU A 238 -15.46 -1.74 23.90
C GLU A 238 -14.23 -2.38 24.55
N ASP A 239 -13.10 -2.54 23.83
CA ASP A 239 -11.86 -3.11 24.35
C ASP A 239 -11.41 -2.46 25.68
N PRO A 240 -11.34 -3.21 26.79
CA PRO A 240 -10.99 -2.66 28.10
C PRO A 240 -9.49 -2.33 28.27
N ALA A 241 -8.63 -2.63 27.28
CA ALA A 241 -7.19 -2.41 27.39
C ALA A 241 -6.82 -0.93 27.61
N GLY A 242 -5.93 -0.70 28.59
CA GLY A 242 -5.44 0.63 28.95
C GLY A 242 -4.66 1.35 27.85
N ILE A 243 -4.09 0.60 26.88
CA ILE A 243 -3.46 1.14 25.68
C ILE A 243 -3.92 0.29 24.47
N LYS A 244 -4.67 0.92 23.56
CA LYS A 244 -5.21 0.32 22.35
C LYS A 244 -5.11 1.26 21.16
N SER A 245 -4.93 0.74 19.94
CA SER A 245 -4.98 1.57 18.72
C SER A 245 -5.65 0.90 17.52
N PHE A 246 -6.49 1.68 16.84
CA PHE A 246 -7.12 1.36 15.56
C PHE A 246 -6.34 1.96 14.41
N THR A 247 -6.10 1.17 13.36
CA THR A 247 -5.31 1.54 12.21
C THR A 247 -6.12 1.35 10.92
N LEU A 248 -6.28 2.42 10.16
CA LEU A 248 -6.65 2.35 8.73
C LEU A 248 -5.37 2.45 7.90
N GLU A 249 -5.20 1.53 6.95
CA GLU A 249 -4.09 1.55 5.99
C GLU A 249 -4.60 1.84 4.57
N ARG A 250 -4.10 2.89 3.93
CA ARG A 250 -4.34 3.19 2.52
C ARG A 250 -3.34 2.41 1.66
N VAL A 251 -3.83 1.41 0.95
CA VAL A 251 -3.04 0.48 0.13
C VAL A 251 -3.19 0.85 -1.34
N VAL A 252 -2.06 0.93 -2.05
CA VAL A 252 -2.05 1.11 -3.51
C VAL A 252 -1.92 -0.27 -4.17
N ALA A 253 -2.76 -0.56 -5.18
CA ALA A 253 -2.83 -1.88 -5.80
C ALA A 253 -2.68 -1.83 -7.34
N ASN A 254 -2.36 -2.98 -7.94
CA ASN A 254 -2.44 -3.26 -9.38
C ASN A 254 -1.62 -2.34 -10.32
N LEU A 255 -0.58 -1.66 -9.81
CA LEU A 255 0.45 -0.99 -10.63
C LEU A 255 1.53 -1.99 -11.05
N ASP A 256 1.96 -1.95 -12.32
CA ASP A 256 3.15 -2.69 -12.75
C ASP A 256 4.46 -1.96 -12.39
N VAL A 257 4.84 -2.08 -11.12
CA VAL A 257 6.11 -1.57 -10.59
C VAL A 257 7.33 -2.21 -11.26
N GLY A 258 7.24 -3.47 -11.70
CA GLY A 258 8.36 -4.20 -12.31
C GLY A 258 8.62 -3.76 -13.74
N TRP A 259 7.57 -3.55 -14.52
CA TRP A 259 7.64 -2.99 -15.86
C TRP A 259 8.19 -1.56 -15.83
N ILE A 260 7.70 -0.70 -14.92
CA ILE A 260 8.18 0.68 -14.78
C ILE A 260 9.66 0.72 -14.33
N ASP A 261 10.08 -0.15 -13.40
CA ASP A 261 11.49 -0.30 -13.01
C ASP A 261 12.38 -0.70 -14.22
N GLY A 262 11.96 -1.73 -14.98
CA GLY A 262 12.67 -2.17 -16.18
C GLY A 262 12.80 -1.08 -17.24
N GLN A 263 11.76 -0.26 -17.43
CA GLN A 263 11.79 0.91 -18.32
C GLN A 263 12.77 1.99 -17.82
N LEU A 264 12.75 2.32 -16.52
CA LEU A 264 13.66 3.29 -15.91
C LEU A 264 15.12 2.86 -16.01
N ARG A 265 15.42 1.57 -15.78
CA ARG A 265 16.76 1.00 -15.98
C ARG A 265 17.19 1.03 -17.44
N SER A 266 16.28 0.76 -18.37
CA SER A 266 16.54 0.85 -19.82
C SER A 266 16.86 2.28 -20.28
N LEU A 267 16.17 3.28 -19.73
CA LEU A 267 16.47 4.70 -19.95
C LEU A 267 17.85 5.09 -19.39
N LEU A 268 18.21 4.61 -18.20
CA LEU A 268 19.52 4.87 -17.61
C LEU A 268 20.67 4.21 -18.39
N ALA A 269 20.44 3.02 -18.95
CA ALA A 269 21.38 2.36 -19.85
C ALA A 269 21.55 3.09 -21.19
N SER A 270 20.49 3.70 -21.74
CA SER A 270 20.61 4.50 -22.98
C SER A 270 21.37 5.81 -22.74
N LEU A 271 21.15 6.46 -21.58
CA LEU A 271 21.93 7.60 -21.06
C LEU A 271 23.39 7.25 -20.66
N LYS A 272 23.82 5.99 -20.85
CA LYS A 272 25.15 5.46 -20.52
C LYS A 272 25.54 5.57 -19.05
N TYR A 273 24.56 5.57 -18.14
CA TYR A 273 24.85 5.56 -16.71
C TYR A 273 25.43 4.20 -16.28
N LYS A 274 26.60 4.23 -15.65
CA LYS A 274 27.32 3.06 -15.13
C LYS A 274 27.31 2.94 -13.59
N GLY A 275 26.70 3.88 -12.89
CA GLY A 275 26.61 3.83 -11.43
C GLY A 275 25.51 2.88 -10.94
N ASN A 276 25.45 2.70 -9.62
CA ASN A 276 24.40 1.92 -8.98
C ASN A 276 23.06 2.68 -9.12
N VAL A 277 22.02 1.97 -9.58
CA VAL A 277 20.68 2.51 -9.80
C VAL A 277 19.70 1.90 -8.80
N ASP A 278 19.19 2.76 -7.91
CA ASP A 278 18.09 2.46 -7.00
C ASP A 278 16.79 3.08 -7.55
N VAL A 279 15.70 2.32 -7.49
CA VAL A 279 14.36 2.71 -7.94
C VAL A 279 13.38 2.31 -6.85
N THR A 280 12.83 3.29 -6.14
CA THR A 280 11.98 3.05 -4.97
C THR A 280 10.57 3.56 -5.25
N PHE A 281 9.57 2.68 -5.11
CA PHE A 281 8.16 3.08 -5.10
C PHE A 281 7.75 3.39 -3.65
N VAL A 282 7.60 4.68 -3.33
CA VAL A 282 7.35 5.18 -1.98
C VAL A 282 5.90 5.62 -1.85
N VAL A 283 5.25 5.32 -0.72
CA VAL A 283 3.85 5.68 -0.47
C VAL A 283 3.75 6.47 0.85
N THR A 284 3.36 7.74 0.75
CA THR A 284 3.13 8.63 1.90
C THR A 284 1.63 8.82 2.16
N HIS A 285 1.27 9.36 3.33
CA HIS A 285 -0.11 9.50 3.80
C HIS A 285 -0.88 8.17 3.82
N SER A 286 -0.14 7.07 4.03
CA SER A 286 -0.57 5.68 3.89
C SER A 286 -1.20 5.10 5.15
N LYS A 287 -1.03 5.71 6.33
CA LYS A 287 -1.55 5.15 7.59
C LYS A 287 -2.26 6.19 8.43
N ILE A 288 -3.38 5.80 9.04
CA ILE A 288 -4.12 6.60 10.01
C ILE A 288 -4.22 5.77 11.29
N VAL A 289 -3.77 6.32 12.42
CA VAL A 289 -3.78 5.65 13.73
C VAL A 289 -4.60 6.48 14.72
N VAL A 290 -5.67 5.88 15.24
CA VAL A 290 -6.36 6.37 16.44
C VAL A 290 -5.84 5.56 17.62
N GLN A 291 -5.19 6.20 18.57
CA GLN A 291 -4.91 5.61 19.88
C GLN A 291 -5.89 6.16 20.90
N ASN A 292 -6.27 5.37 21.91
CA ASN A 292 -6.93 5.94 23.09
C ASN A 292 -5.99 6.94 23.80
N PRO A 293 -6.53 7.95 24.50
CA PRO A 293 -5.74 8.72 25.46
C PRO A 293 -5.19 7.78 26.53
N ASP A 294 -3.94 7.99 26.96
CA ASP A 294 -3.26 7.11 27.90
C ASP A 294 -3.89 7.28 29.30
N LYS A 295 -4.82 6.38 29.66
CA LYS A 295 -5.51 6.39 30.98
C LYS A 295 -4.60 5.96 32.14
N VAL A 296 -3.38 5.52 31.84
CA VAL A 296 -2.35 5.20 32.83
C VAL A 296 -1.62 6.51 33.19
N ASN A 297 -1.65 6.89 34.48
CA ASN A 297 -1.09 8.15 34.97
C ASN A 297 0.34 8.42 34.45
N GLN A 298 0.61 9.68 34.08
CA GLN A 298 1.94 10.16 33.64
C GLN A 298 3.07 9.97 34.69
N PHE A 299 2.71 9.59 35.93
CA PHE A 299 3.63 9.22 37.00
C PHE A 299 4.22 7.80 36.91
N PHE A 300 3.60 6.88 36.16
CA PHE A 300 4.10 5.49 36.00
C PHE A 300 4.89 5.27 34.70
N THR A 301 5.58 6.31 34.22
CA THR A 301 6.40 6.29 32.99
C THR A 301 7.77 5.62 33.19
N SER A 302 7.83 4.56 34.00
CA SER A 302 9.02 3.75 34.28
C SER A 302 8.64 2.26 34.31
N VAL A 303 9.34 1.46 33.50
CA VAL A 303 9.22 -0.02 33.32
C VAL A 303 7.85 -0.65 33.02
N THR A 304 6.75 -0.35 33.73
CA THR A 304 5.47 -1.08 33.53
C THR A 304 4.82 -0.86 32.18
N SER A 305 5.03 0.30 31.54
CA SER A 305 4.52 0.58 30.18
C SER A 305 5.17 -0.27 29.07
N LEU A 306 6.26 -1.00 29.38
CA LEU A 306 6.89 -1.96 28.47
C LEU A 306 6.21 -3.35 28.49
N PHE A 307 5.45 -3.66 29.55
CA PHE A 307 4.80 -4.96 29.75
C PHE A 307 3.28 -4.92 29.53
N ALA A 308 2.68 -3.72 29.54
CA ALA A 308 1.30 -3.53 29.10
C ALA A 308 1.19 -3.76 27.58
N GLY A 309 0.73 -4.95 27.17
CA GLY A 309 0.53 -5.29 25.77
C GLY A 309 -0.44 -4.32 25.09
N LYS A 310 0.07 -3.51 24.15
CA LYS A 310 -0.76 -2.58 23.37
C LYS A 310 -1.64 -3.37 22.40
N ASN A 311 -2.95 -3.36 22.62
CA ASN A 311 -3.91 -3.95 21.70
C ASN A 311 -3.93 -3.17 20.39
N LYS A 312 -3.95 -3.89 19.26
CA LYS A 312 -3.92 -3.31 17.92
C LYS A 312 -5.08 -3.83 17.08
N TYR A 313 -5.70 -2.95 16.32
CA TYR A 313 -6.70 -3.26 15.30
C TYR A 313 -6.17 -2.78 13.94
N GLU A 314 -5.45 -3.66 13.24
CA GLU A 314 -4.92 -3.41 11.88
C GLU A 314 -5.80 -4.16 10.86
N VAL A 315 -7.11 -3.94 10.98
CA VAL A 315 -8.19 -4.76 10.38
C VAL A 315 -8.89 -4.11 9.19
N VAL A 316 -8.55 -2.86 8.84
CA VAL A 316 -9.20 -2.11 7.76
C VAL A 316 -8.17 -1.53 6.78
N LYS A 317 -8.39 -1.77 5.49
CA LYS A 317 -7.61 -1.22 4.39
C LYS A 317 -8.51 -0.40 3.47
N SER A 318 -8.08 0.80 3.08
CA SER A 318 -8.66 1.57 1.98
C SER A 318 -7.82 1.29 0.74
N VAL A 319 -8.37 0.56 -0.22
CA VAL A 319 -7.61 0.09 -1.39
C VAL A 319 -7.82 1.06 -2.55
N TRP A 320 -6.72 1.46 -3.19
CA TRP A 320 -6.67 2.36 -4.33
C TRP A 320 -5.95 1.67 -5.50
N PRO A 321 -6.68 0.96 -6.38
CA PRO A 321 -6.11 0.30 -7.54
C PRO A 321 -5.75 1.30 -8.64
N PHE A 322 -4.60 1.10 -9.27
CA PHE A 322 -4.30 1.68 -10.59
C PHE A 322 -5.11 1.02 -11.71
N ALA A 323 -5.56 -0.22 -11.51
CA ALA A 323 -6.34 -0.99 -12.47
C ALA A 323 -7.25 -2.03 -11.79
N SER A 324 -8.28 -2.51 -12.49
CA SER A 324 -9.22 -3.53 -12.00
C SER A 324 -8.54 -4.81 -11.52
N SER A 325 -7.51 -5.26 -12.25
CA SER A 325 -6.80 -6.52 -12.06
C SER A 325 -5.28 -6.36 -12.21
N ARG A 326 -4.52 -7.42 -11.89
CA ARG A 326 -3.06 -7.43 -12.05
C ARG A 326 -2.68 -7.46 -13.54
N THR A 327 -1.42 -7.13 -13.85
CA THR A 327 -0.87 -7.26 -15.20
C THR A 327 -1.07 -8.68 -15.74
N GLY A 328 -1.51 -8.78 -16.99
CA GLY A 328 -1.73 -10.05 -17.69
C GLY A 328 -3.10 -10.69 -17.48
N GLU A 329 -3.92 -10.20 -16.55
CA GLU A 329 -5.31 -10.68 -16.39
C GLU A 329 -6.21 -10.09 -17.51
N PRO A 330 -7.07 -10.91 -18.15
CA PRO A 330 -7.97 -10.44 -19.20
C PRO A 330 -9.01 -9.47 -18.63
N GLY A 331 -9.32 -8.40 -19.36
CA GLY A 331 -10.25 -7.36 -18.89
C GLY A 331 -9.64 -6.37 -17.89
N ARG A 332 -8.30 -6.28 -17.79
CA ARG A 332 -7.63 -5.20 -17.05
C ARG A 332 -7.98 -3.84 -17.63
N VAL A 333 -8.60 -2.99 -16.81
CA VAL A 333 -8.90 -1.58 -17.13
C VAL A 333 -8.17 -0.71 -16.11
N CYS A 334 -7.42 0.28 -16.58
CA CYS A 334 -6.71 1.23 -15.71
C CYS A 334 -7.63 2.37 -15.28
N ALA A 335 -7.46 2.89 -14.06
CA ALA A 335 -8.28 3.95 -13.48
C ALA A 335 -8.18 5.28 -14.25
N VAL A 336 -7.01 5.56 -14.85
CA VAL A 336 -6.72 6.81 -15.58
C VAL A 336 -6.03 6.56 -16.91
N GLN A 337 -4.85 5.92 -16.89
CA GLN A 337 -4.07 5.57 -18.09
C GLN A 337 -3.18 4.36 -17.81
N THR A 338 -2.74 3.67 -18.86
CA THR A 338 -1.84 2.51 -18.74
C THR A 338 -0.40 2.93 -18.42
N GLU A 339 0.39 2.02 -17.86
CA GLU A 339 1.81 2.23 -17.57
C GLU A 339 2.63 2.57 -18.82
N GLU A 340 2.33 1.97 -19.98
CA GLU A 340 3.01 2.28 -21.25
C GLU A 340 2.67 3.68 -21.76
N THR A 341 1.45 4.13 -21.50
CA THR A 341 0.98 5.47 -21.88
C THR A 341 1.62 6.52 -20.98
N TRP A 342 1.64 6.29 -19.67
CA TRP A 342 2.40 7.13 -18.73
C TRP A 342 3.90 7.17 -19.09
N TRP A 343 4.53 6.04 -19.36
CA TRP A 343 5.95 6.01 -19.71
C TRP A 343 6.28 6.76 -21.00
N ARG A 344 5.45 6.59 -22.04
CA ARG A 344 5.60 7.30 -23.33
C ARG A 344 5.64 8.82 -23.16
N GLU A 345 4.86 9.35 -22.22
CA GLU A 345 4.82 10.77 -21.85
C GLU A 345 6.01 11.19 -20.98
N TRP A 346 6.32 10.42 -19.95
CA TRP A 346 7.25 10.83 -18.90
C TRP A 346 8.73 10.47 -19.14
N ARG A 347 9.04 9.54 -20.05
CA ARG A 347 10.43 9.11 -20.37
C ARG A 347 11.35 10.27 -20.77
N GLY A 348 10.83 11.27 -21.49
CA GLY A 348 11.57 12.47 -21.92
C GLY A 348 11.88 13.39 -20.73
N PRO A 349 10.87 13.89 -19.99
CA PRO A 349 11.04 14.64 -18.75
C PRO A 349 11.97 13.97 -17.73
N ILE A 350 11.78 12.67 -17.48
CA ILE A 350 12.60 11.88 -16.55
C ILE A 350 14.07 11.89 -17.03
N GLY A 351 14.31 11.52 -18.28
CA GLY A 351 15.66 11.40 -18.81
C GLY A 351 16.37 12.75 -18.94
N HIS A 352 15.64 13.82 -19.22
CA HIS A 352 16.17 15.19 -19.23
C HIS A 352 16.61 15.63 -17.82
N ALA A 353 15.77 15.44 -16.80
CA ALA A 353 16.12 15.75 -15.42
C ALA A 353 17.31 14.91 -14.90
N ILE A 354 17.38 13.63 -15.28
CA ILE A 354 18.52 12.75 -14.96
C ILE A 354 19.80 13.21 -15.68
N ALA A 355 19.74 13.57 -16.97
CA ALA A 355 20.87 14.10 -17.72
C ALA A 355 21.41 15.43 -17.14
N GLN A 356 20.51 16.27 -16.62
CA GLN A 356 20.84 17.48 -15.85
C GLN A 356 21.45 17.19 -14.46
N LYS A 357 21.62 15.92 -14.05
CA LYS A 357 22.13 15.52 -12.73
C LYS A 357 21.28 16.07 -11.57
N ARG A 358 19.97 16.19 -11.80
CA ARG A 358 19.02 16.87 -10.91
C ARG A 358 18.79 16.05 -9.62
N GLN A 359 18.60 16.77 -8.51
CA GLN A 359 18.11 16.22 -7.25
C GLN A 359 16.84 16.99 -6.88
N GLY A 360 15.68 16.33 -6.85
CA GLY A 360 14.38 16.99 -6.67
C GLY A 360 13.22 16.29 -7.36
N TRP A 361 12.15 17.04 -7.62
CA TRP A 361 10.98 16.52 -8.35
C TRP A 361 11.13 16.68 -9.86
N VAL A 362 10.45 15.79 -10.60
CA VAL A 362 10.03 15.99 -12.00
C VAL A 362 8.52 16.18 -11.96
N THR A 363 8.03 17.19 -12.66
CA THR A 363 6.70 17.78 -12.46
C THR A 363 5.91 17.85 -13.76
N VAL A 364 4.65 18.29 -13.68
CA VAL A 364 3.84 18.54 -14.89
C VAL A 364 4.46 19.64 -15.75
N GLU A 365 5.19 20.58 -15.14
CA GLU A 365 5.94 21.61 -15.87
C GLU A 365 7.06 20.99 -16.71
N ASP A 366 7.81 20.02 -16.19
CA ASP A 366 8.82 19.29 -16.97
C ASP A 366 8.20 18.51 -18.15
N LYS A 367 6.95 18.01 -17.98
CA LYS A 367 6.16 17.40 -19.08
C LYS A 367 5.71 18.46 -20.10
N LEU A 368 5.34 19.66 -19.66
CA LEU A 368 4.97 20.78 -20.52
C LEU A 368 6.17 21.29 -21.32
N GLU A 369 7.29 21.56 -20.67
CA GLU A 369 8.58 21.93 -21.29
C GLU A 369 9.03 20.88 -22.33
N ALA A 370 8.92 19.59 -22.02
CA ALA A 370 9.26 18.52 -22.96
C ALA A 370 8.36 18.47 -24.20
N VAL A 371 7.09 18.86 -24.07
CA VAL A 371 6.14 18.94 -25.20
C VAL A 371 6.32 20.23 -26.00
N MET A 372 6.55 21.36 -25.36
CA MET A 372 6.68 22.68 -26.00
C MET A 372 8.04 22.90 -26.66
N GLU A 373 9.13 22.50 -26.01
CA GLU A 373 10.51 22.76 -26.46
C GLU A 373 11.20 21.49 -27.01
N GLY A 374 10.54 20.33 -26.94
CA GLY A 374 11.15 19.05 -27.32
C GLY A 374 12.24 18.58 -26.35
N LYS A 375 12.35 19.16 -25.15
CA LYS A 375 13.32 18.77 -24.11
C LYS A 375 13.23 17.27 -23.80
N GLY A 376 14.35 16.55 -23.95
CA GLY A 376 14.40 15.11 -23.76
C GLY A 376 13.89 14.25 -24.94
N SER A 377 13.54 14.84 -26.09
CA SER A 377 13.22 14.08 -27.31
C SER A 377 14.43 13.31 -27.87
N ASN A 378 15.55 14.03 -28.03
CA ASN A 378 16.85 13.51 -28.46
C ASN A 378 17.85 13.60 -27.30
N MET A 379 17.90 12.56 -26.46
CA MET A 379 18.85 12.47 -25.36
C MET A 379 20.23 12.02 -25.86
N ALA A 380 21.15 12.98 -26.00
CA ALA A 380 22.55 12.70 -26.27
C ALA A 380 23.20 11.91 -25.11
N PRO A 381 24.26 11.11 -25.36
CA PRO A 381 25.02 10.46 -24.30
C PRO A 381 25.53 11.48 -23.28
N VAL A 382 25.25 11.22 -21.99
CA VAL A 382 25.60 12.14 -20.90
C VAL A 382 27.04 11.86 -20.48
N ASP A 383 27.90 12.89 -20.46
CA ASP A 383 29.18 12.78 -19.78
C ASP A 383 28.94 12.73 -18.27
N TRP A 384 29.16 11.56 -17.68
CA TRP A 384 29.09 11.36 -16.23
C TRP A 384 30.39 11.78 -15.53
N GLY A 385 31.48 12.04 -16.25
CA GLY A 385 32.82 12.17 -15.68
C GLY A 385 33.41 10.81 -15.26
N PRO A 386 34.64 10.78 -14.72
CA PRO A 386 35.42 9.56 -14.54
C PRO A 386 34.73 8.47 -13.71
N GLU A 387 35.04 7.23 -14.03
CA GLU A 387 34.61 6.05 -13.27
C GLU A 387 35.40 5.97 -11.96
N PHE A 388 34.72 6.29 -10.85
CA PHE A 388 35.23 6.07 -9.50
C PHE A 388 35.16 4.57 -9.20
N ASN A 389 36.23 3.85 -9.56
CA ASN A 389 36.51 2.53 -9.02
C ASN A 389 36.55 2.62 -7.48
N ALA A 390 35.87 1.68 -6.81
CA ALA A 390 35.67 1.64 -5.37
C ALA A 390 36.47 0.50 -4.72
#